data_AF-A0A524JK84-F1
#
_entry.id   AF-A0A524JK84-F1
#
_cell.length_a   1.000
_cell.length_b   1.000
_cell.length_c   1.000
_cell.angle_alpha   90.00
_cell.angle_beta   90.00
_cell.angle_gamma   90.00
#
_symmetry.space_group_name_H-M   'P 1'
#
loop_
_entity.id
_entity.type
_entity.pdbx_description
1 polymer ?
#
loop_
_entity_poly.entity_id
_entity_poly.type
_entity_poly.pdbx_seq_one_letter_code
_entity_poly.pdbx_strand_id
1 'polypeptide(L)'
;IGPSVIEAVQHIGAGLPAADLTMMTARASMAIAYGEGLTNLLQPFYLLLLLPVMAKGINIQARDVMGYLVIPFLCYFVMQILMVLFLPL
;
A
#
# COMPACT_ATOMS: atom_id res chain seq x y z
N ILE A 1 10.34 5.85 4.17
CA ILE A 1 10.40 4.40 4.51
C ILE A 1 10.99 3.59 3.35
N GLY A 2 10.69 3.92 2.08
CA GLY A 2 11.24 3.24 0.90
C GLY A 2 12.77 2.99 0.95
N PRO A 3 13.61 4.04 0.95
CA PRO A 3 15.06 3.88 0.88
C PRO A 3 15.67 3.06 2.02
N SER A 4 15.20 3.25 3.26
CA SER A 4 15.69 2.52 4.43
C SER A 4 15.37 1.02 4.40
N VAL A 5 14.23 0.63 3.82
CA VAL A 5 13.88 -0.79 3.66
C VAL A 5 14.72 -1.43 2.56
N ILE A 6 14.98 -0.70 1.46
CA ILE A 6 15.84 -1.19 0.37
C ILE A 6 17.29 -1.38 0.85
N GLU A 7 17.82 -0.44 1.63
CA GLU A 7 19.14 -0.58 2.26
C GLU A 7 19.20 -1.79 3.20
N ALA A 8 18.16 -2.01 4.01
CA ALA A 8 18.07 -3.20 4.85
C ALA A 8 18.04 -4.50 4.03
N VAL A 9 17.32 -4.54 2.90
CA VAL A 9 17.31 -5.68 1.98
C VAL A 9 18.69 -5.93 1.39
N GLN A 10 19.43 -4.87 1.04
CA GLN A 10 20.80 -4.98 0.54
C GLN A 10 21.76 -5.53 1.59
N HIS A 11 21.62 -5.11 2.85
CA HIS A 11 22.41 -5.66 3.95
C HIS A 11 22.07 -7.13 4.25
N ILE A 12 20.80 -7.51 4.23
CA ILE A 12 20.36 -8.90 4.48
C ILE A 12 20.77 -9.83 3.33
N GLY A 13 20.71 -9.35 2.08
CA GLY A 13 21.11 -10.09 0.89
C GLY A 13 22.62 -10.10 0.62
N ALA A 14 23.45 -9.60 1.55
CA ALA A 14 24.89 -9.55 1.37
C ALA A 14 25.47 -10.96 1.17
N GLY A 15 26.17 -11.16 0.04
CA GLY A 15 26.76 -12.45 -0.33
C GLY A 15 25.90 -13.32 -1.26
N LEU A 16 24.68 -12.88 -1.60
CA LEU A 16 23.87 -13.52 -2.65
C LEU A 16 24.36 -13.15 -4.06
N PRO A 17 24.06 -13.97 -5.08
CA PRO A 17 24.22 -13.59 -6.47
C PRO A 17 23.46 -12.30 -6.80
N ALA A 18 24.02 -11.48 -7.69
CA ALA A 18 23.43 -10.18 -8.06
C ALA A 18 21.98 -10.30 -8.60
N ALA A 19 21.65 -11.41 -9.26
CA ALA A 19 20.31 -11.69 -9.75
C ALA A 19 19.29 -11.84 -8.61
N ASP A 20 19.63 -12.61 -7.58
CA ASP A 20 18.75 -12.87 -6.43
C ASP A 20 18.57 -11.59 -5.60
N LEU A 21 19.65 -10.82 -5.42
CA LEU A 21 19.60 -9.54 -4.73
C LEU A 21 18.69 -8.53 -5.45
N THR A 22 18.75 -8.51 -6.79
CA THR A 22 17.88 -7.66 -7.62
C THR A 22 16.41 -8.07 -7.46
N MET A 23 16.13 -9.37 -7.46
CA MET A 23 14.77 -9.90 -7.28
C MET A 23 14.21 -9.59 -5.89
N MET A 24 15.02 -9.75 -4.83
CA MET A 24 14.63 -9.36 -3.46
C MET A 24 14.32 -7.86 -3.36
N THR A 25 15.18 -7.03 -3.97
CA THR A 25 15.00 -5.58 -4.00
C THR A 25 13.72 -5.20 -4.74
N ALA A 26 13.46 -5.81 -5.91
CA ALA A 26 12.24 -5.57 -6.69
C ALA A 26 10.98 -5.95 -5.91
N ARG A 27 10.98 -7.10 -5.21
CA ARG A 27 9.85 -7.52 -4.37
C ARG A 27 9.59 -6.54 -3.23
N ALA A 28 10.65 -6.10 -2.55
CA ALA A 28 10.55 -5.13 -1.47
C ALA A 28 10.02 -3.78 -1.97
N SER A 29 10.52 -3.29 -3.10
CA SER A 29 10.03 -2.06 -3.72
C SER A 29 8.54 -2.15 -4.06
N MET A 30 8.09 -3.28 -4.61
CA MET A 30 6.66 -3.48 -4.90
C MET A 30 5.79 -3.57 -3.65
N ALA A 31 6.23 -4.29 -2.63
CA ALA A 31 5.51 -4.37 -1.36
C ALA A 31 5.29 -2.96 -0.75
N ILE A 32 6.31 -2.11 -0.83
CA ILE A 32 6.24 -0.72 -0.35
C ILE A 32 5.27 0.10 -1.21
N ALA A 33 5.40 0.05 -2.54
CA ALA A 33 4.55 0.82 -3.45
C ALA A 33 3.07 0.45 -3.33
N TYR A 34 2.76 -0.86 -3.27
CA TYR A 34 1.39 -1.33 -3.07
C TYR A 34 0.86 -0.98 -1.68
N GLY A 35 1.69 -1.11 -0.63
CA GLY A 35 1.32 -0.73 0.72
C GLY A 35 0.97 0.76 0.85
N GLU A 36 1.80 1.64 0.28
CA GLU A 36 1.55 3.08 0.24
C GLU A 36 0.23 3.38 -0.49
N GLY A 37 0.05 2.82 -1.69
CA GLY A 37 -1.20 2.97 -2.46
C GLY A 37 -2.44 2.50 -1.70
N LEU A 38 -2.33 1.39 -0.96
CA LEU A 38 -3.43 0.82 -0.18
C LEU A 38 -3.84 1.70 1.01
N THR A 39 -2.89 2.34 1.68
CA THR A 39 -3.18 3.24 2.83
C THR A 39 -4.05 4.44 2.46
N ASN A 40 -4.09 4.82 1.17
CA ASN A 40 -4.99 5.86 0.68
C ASN A 40 -6.48 5.53 0.88
N LEU A 41 -6.84 4.25 1.05
CA LEU A 41 -8.22 3.86 1.40
C LEU A 41 -8.53 4.15 2.87
N LEU A 42 -7.56 3.96 3.77
CA LEU A 42 -7.73 4.20 5.20
C LEU A 42 -7.76 5.70 5.51
N GLN A 43 -6.99 6.49 4.76
CA GLN A 43 -6.94 7.93 4.87
C GLN A 43 -7.05 8.60 3.48
N PRO A 44 -8.28 8.74 2.93
CA PRO A 44 -8.52 9.25 1.59
C PRO A 44 -8.49 10.78 1.57
N PHE A 45 -7.33 11.38 1.81
CA PHE A 45 -7.18 12.84 1.82
C PHE A 45 -7.63 13.50 0.50
N TYR A 46 -7.44 12.79 -0.62
CA TYR A 46 -7.91 13.22 -1.94
C TYR A 46 -9.42 13.49 -1.97
N LEU A 47 -10.20 12.79 -1.13
CA LEU A 47 -11.65 12.91 -1.08
C LEU A 47 -12.10 14.13 -0.27
N LEU A 48 -11.30 14.64 0.66
CA LEU A 48 -11.68 15.77 1.52
C LEU A 48 -11.97 17.04 0.73
N LEU A 49 -11.29 17.22 -0.42
CA LEU A 49 -11.54 18.34 -1.33
C LEU A 49 -12.93 18.26 -1.98
N LEU A 50 -13.40 17.05 -2.28
CA LEU A 50 -14.66 16.78 -2.98
C LEU A 50 -15.84 16.61 -2.02
N LEU A 51 -15.55 16.27 -0.75
CA LEU A 51 -16.54 16.00 0.28
C LEU A 51 -17.58 17.12 0.46
N PRO A 52 -17.24 18.42 0.44
CA PRO A 52 -18.25 19.49 0.60
C PRO A 52 -19.30 19.50 -0.51
N VAL A 53 -18.90 19.10 -1.73
CA VAL A 53 -19.81 19.01 -2.88
C VAL A 53 -20.66 17.75 -2.80
N MET A 54 -20.05 16.60 -2.45
CA MET A 54 -20.76 15.32 -2.38
C MET A 54 -21.67 15.19 -1.15
N ALA A 55 -21.30 15.81 -0.03
CA ALA A 55 -22.10 15.87 1.19
C ALA A 55 -23.24 16.91 1.11
N LYS A 56 -23.41 17.61 -0.02
CA LYS A 56 -24.48 18.60 -0.14
C LYS A 56 -25.85 17.91 -0.09
N GLY A 57 -26.60 18.17 0.98
CA GLY A 57 -27.93 17.59 1.19
C GLY A 57 -27.93 16.24 1.90
N ILE A 58 -26.77 15.74 2.33
CA ILE A 58 -26.63 14.50 3.12
C ILE A 58 -25.64 14.72 4.27
N ASN A 59 -25.95 14.23 5.47
CA ASN A 59 -25.08 14.39 6.65
C ASN A 59 -23.90 13.39 6.65
N ILE A 60 -23.14 13.33 5.55
CA ILE A 60 -21.93 12.50 5.45
C ILE A 60 -20.72 13.28 5.94
N GLN A 61 -19.98 12.67 6.86
CA GLN A 61 -18.72 13.20 7.34
C GLN A 61 -17.55 12.35 6.82
N ALA A 62 -16.34 12.94 6.84
CA ALA A 62 -15.14 12.22 6.41
C ALA A 62 -14.94 10.88 7.14
N ARG A 63 -15.33 10.81 8.42
CA ARG A 63 -15.25 9.58 9.22
C ARG A 63 -16.07 8.43 8.67
N ASP A 64 -17.24 8.72 8.07
CA ASP A 64 -18.17 7.70 7.61
C ASP A 64 -17.58 7.03 6.37
N VAL A 65 -16.96 7.83 5.49
CA VAL A 65 -16.28 7.32 4.31
C VAL A 65 -15.01 6.55 4.68
N MET A 66 -14.19 7.09 5.60
CA MET A 66 -13.00 6.39 6.10
C MET A 66 -13.37 5.03 6.71
N GLY A 67 -14.41 4.99 7.56
CA GLY A 67 -14.90 3.75 8.16
C GLY A 67 -15.43 2.74 7.15
N TYR A 68 -16.15 3.20 6.12
CA TYR A 68 -16.62 2.34 5.03
C TYR A 68 -15.46 1.74 4.22
N LEU A 69 -14.43 2.53 3.94
CA LEU A 69 -13.27 2.10 3.14
C LEU A 69 -12.34 1.10 3.85
N VAL A 70 -12.51 0.88 5.17
CA VAL A 70 -11.78 -0.16 5.92
C VAL A 70 -12.07 -1.56 5.36
N ILE A 71 -13.31 -1.85 4.97
CA ILE A 71 -13.67 -3.18 4.44
C ILE A 71 -12.94 -3.45 3.11
N PRO A 72 -13.03 -2.57 2.09
CA PRO A 72 -12.22 -2.66 0.88
C PRO A 72 -10.72 -2.74 1.18
N PHE A 73 -10.22 -1.94 2.12
CA PHE A 73 -8.81 -1.97 2.54
C PHE A 73 -8.40 -3.37 2.99
N LEU A 74 -9.18 -4.03 3.86
CA LEU A 74 -8.87 -5.39 4.33
C LEU A 74 -8.90 -6.42 3.19
N CYS A 75 -9.88 -6.32 2.30
CA CYS A 75 -9.97 -7.20 1.13
C CYS A 75 -8.74 -7.06 0.21
N TYR A 76 -8.37 -5.83 -0.14
CA TYR A 76 -7.21 -5.56 -0.98
C TYR A 76 -5.89 -5.89 -0.28
N PHE A 77 -5.80 -5.68 1.03
CA PHE A 77 -4.63 -6.02 1.83
C PHE A 77 -4.31 -7.52 1.73
N VAL A 78 -5.31 -8.37 1.99
CA VAL A 78 -5.15 -9.82 1.90
C VAL A 78 -4.80 -10.23 0.48
N MET A 79 -5.50 -9.68 -0.52
CA MET A 79 -5.22 -9.98 -1.93
C MET A 79 -3.79 -9.60 -2.33
N GLN A 80 -3.32 -8.40 -1.97
CA GLN A 80 -1.98 -7.93 -2.31
C GLN A 80 -0.88 -8.73 -1.61
N ILE A 81 -1.08 -9.14 -0.35
CA ILE A 81 -0.15 -10.04 0.34
C ILE A 81 0.01 -11.35 -0.44
N LEU A 82 -1.11 -11.96 -0.84
CA LEU A 82 -1.09 -13.20 -1.60
C LEU A 82 -0.36 -13.01 -2.95
N MET A 83 -0.63 -11.91 -3.66
CA MET A 83 0.03 -11.61 -4.92
C MET A 83 1.53 -11.39 -4.77
N VAL A 84 1.97 -10.60 -3.78
CA VAL A 84 3.39 -10.30 -3.56
C VAL A 84 4.20 -11.54 -3.13
N LEU A 85 3.57 -12.45 -2.37
CA LEU A 85 4.23 -13.65 -1.88
C LEU A 85 4.28 -14.79 -2.89
N PHE A 86 3.17 -15.04 -3.60
CA PHE A 86 3.02 -16.25 -4.42
C PHE A 86 3.19 -16.02 -5.92
N LEU A 87 3.03 -14.78 -6.41
CA LEU A 87 3.23 -14.51 -7.82
C LEU A 87 4.73 -14.38 -8.13
N PRO A 88 5.24 -15.06 -9.17
CA PRO A 88 6.62 -14.86 -9.62
C PRO A 88 6.83 -13.44 -10.14
N LEU A 89 8.08 -12.98 -10.02
CA LEU A 89 8.55 -11.67 -10.49
C LEU A 89 9.28 -11.79 -11.84
#